data_AF-A0A7Y6GL34-F1
#
_entry.id   AF-A0A7Y6GL34-F1
#
_cell.length_a   1.000
_cell.length_b   1.000
_cell.length_c   1.000
_cell.angle_alpha   90.00
_cell.angle_beta   90.00
_cell.angle_gamma   90.00
#
_symmetry.space_group_name_H-M   'P 1'
#
loop_
_entity.id
_entity.type
_entity.pdbx_description
1 polymer ?
#
loop_
_entity_poly.entity_id
_entity_poly.type
_entity_poly.pdbx_seq_one_letter_code
_entity_poly.pdbx_strand_id
1 'polypeptide(L)'
;MTDNAQQQPSAPHTELPTQYAPADVEGPLYERWVERGYFEADAKSDKPAYTVVIPPPNVTGSLHLGHAFEHTLIDALTRRKRMQGFETLWQPGMDHAGIATQNVVERELGKEGKSRHDLGREAFVERVWQWKGESGGQISGQMRRLGDGVAWSRERFTMDEGLSQAVQTIFKRLYDDELIYRAERIINWCPRCLTA
;
A
#
# COMPACT_ATOMS: atom_id res chain seq x y z
N MET A 1 -25.79 -51.16 51.42
CA MET A 1 -26.19 -49.74 51.28
C MET A 1 -25.39 -49.20 50.12
N THR A 2 -26.09 -48.59 49.17
CA THR A 2 -25.63 -48.23 47.82
C THR A 2 -24.69 -47.03 47.84
N ASP A 3 -23.46 -47.22 47.39
CA ASP A 3 -22.59 -46.12 46.93
C ASP A 3 -23.14 -45.61 45.60
N ASN A 4 -23.69 -44.39 45.63
CA ASN A 4 -24.25 -43.73 44.46
C ASN A 4 -23.54 -42.38 44.28
N ALA A 5 -22.25 -42.44 43.96
CA ALA A 5 -21.51 -41.27 43.50
C ALA A 5 -21.60 -41.21 41.97
N GLN A 6 -22.63 -40.53 41.48
CA GLN A 6 -22.74 -40.16 40.08
C GLN A 6 -21.56 -39.25 39.71
N GLN A 7 -20.63 -39.76 38.89
CA GLN A 7 -19.64 -38.94 38.22
C GLN A 7 -20.36 -38.01 37.24
N GLN A 8 -20.34 -36.70 37.53
CA GLN A 8 -20.74 -35.69 36.57
C GLN A 8 -19.78 -35.73 35.37
N PRO A 9 -20.28 -35.73 34.12
CA PRO A 9 -19.41 -35.63 32.95
C PRO A 9 -18.70 -34.27 32.99
N SER A 10 -17.37 -34.28 32.92
CA SER A 10 -16.57 -33.07 32.80
C SER A 10 -16.98 -32.32 31.55
N ALA A 11 -17.33 -31.04 31.70
CA ALA A 11 -17.58 -30.16 30.56
C ALA A 11 -16.36 -30.19 29.62
N PRO A 12 -16.56 -30.13 28.29
CA PRO A 12 -15.44 -30.14 27.35
C PRO A 12 -14.49 -29.00 27.71
N HIS A 13 -13.21 -29.33 27.90
CA HIS A 13 -12.17 -28.32 28.08
C HIS A 13 -12.11 -27.45 26.83
N THR A 14 -12.69 -26.26 26.90
CA THR A 14 -12.52 -25.25 25.85
C THR A 14 -11.07 -24.79 25.88
N GLU A 15 -10.30 -25.11 24.84
CA GLU A 15 -8.92 -24.63 24.64
C GLU A 15 -8.84 -23.12 24.38
N LEU A 16 -9.99 -22.45 24.23
CA LEU A 16 -10.06 -21.02 23.96
C LEU A 16 -9.94 -20.21 25.26
N PRO A 17 -9.06 -19.19 25.31
CA PRO A 17 -8.93 -18.33 26.47
C PRO A 17 -10.23 -17.53 26.70
N THR A 18 -10.53 -17.21 27.97
CA THR A 18 -11.70 -16.42 28.34
C THR A 18 -11.60 -14.95 27.93
N GLN A 19 -10.37 -14.46 27.69
CA GLN A 19 -10.11 -13.13 27.16
C GLN A 19 -9.43 -13.24 25.78
N TYR A 20 -9.91 -12.46 24.83
CA TYR A 20 -9.29 -12.35 23.52
C TYR A 20 -8.10 -11.39 23.58
N ALA A 21 -6.92 -11.87 23.17
CA ALA A 21 -5.72 -11.08 22.99
C ALA A 21 -5.42 -10.96 21.49
N PRO A 22 -5.75 -9.83 20.82
CA PRO A 22 -5.60 -9.70 19.38
C PRO A 22 -4.16 -9.90 18.89
N ALA A 23 -3.18 -9.40 19.66
CA ALA A 23 -1.77 -9.51 19.33
C ALA A 23 -1.28 -10.96 19.17
N ASP A 24 -1.89 -11.90 19.87
CA ASP A 24 -1.53 -13.33 19.84
C ASP A 24 -2.12 -14.05 18.61
N VAL A 25 -3.09 -13.42 17.91
CA VAL A 25 -3.84 -14.02 16.80
C VAL A 25 -3.56 -13.33 15.47
N GLU A 26 -3.61 -12.00 15.42
CA GLU A 26 -3.64 -11.22 14.18
C GLU A 26 -2.40 -11.44 13.30
N GLY A 27 -1.20 -11.33 13.88
CA GLY A 27 0.07 -11.46 13.14
C GLY A 27 0.24 -12.83 12.50
N PRO A 28 0.27 -13.93 13.30
CA PRO A 28 0.42 -15.29 12.77
C PRO A 28 -0.69 -15.69 11.79
N LEU A 29 -1.91 -15.21 12.00
CA LEU A 29 -3.03 -15.47 11.09
C LEU A 29 -2.83 -14.77 9.74
N TYR A 30 -2.43 -13.50 9.77
CA TYR A 30 -2.21 -12.72 8.56
C TYR A 30 -1.05 -13.28 7.73
N GLU A 31 0.08 -13.61 8.38
CA GLU A 31 1.22 -14.25 7.72
C GLU A 31 0.81 -15.53 6.99
N ARG A 32 -0.01 -16.36 7.65
CA ARG A 32 -0.56 -17.58 7.03
C ARG A 32 -1.45 -17.29 5.82
N TRP A 33 -2.24 -16.22 5.84
CA TRP A 33 -3.07 -15.83 4.68
C TRP A 33 -2.21 -15.40 3.50
N VAL A 34 -1.15 -14.64 3.76
CA VAL A 34 -0.18 -14.19 2.74
C VAL A 34 0.58 -15.39 2.17
N GLU A 35 1.13 -16.26 3.02
CA GLU A 35 1.88 -17.46 2.61
C GLU A 35 1.05 -18.38 1.71
N ARG A 36 -0.24 -18.54 2.03
CA ARG A 36 -1.16 -19.37 1.24
C ARG A 36 -1.73 -18.68 0.00
N GLY A 37 -1.32 -17.43 -0.27
CA GLY A 37 -1.73 -16.69 -1.46
C GLY A 37 -3.23 -16.34 -1.50
N TYR A 38 -3.91 -16.23 -0.35
CA TYR A 38 -5.37 -16.01 -0.29
C TYR A 38 -5.85 -14.67 -0.89
N PHE A 39 -4.92 -13.73 -1.09
CA PHE A 39 -5.20 -12.40 -1.63
C PHE A 39 -4.82 -12.24 -3.10
N GLU A 40 -4.17 -13.24 -3.68
CA GLU A 40 -3.79 -13.22 -5.08
C GLU A 40 -5.01 -13.44 -5.99
N ALA A 41 -4.94 -12.86 -7.18
CA ALA A 41 -5.98 -13.00 -8.20
C ALA A 41 -5.47 -13.80 -9.40
N ASP A 42 -6.29 -14.71 -9.93
CA ASP A 42 -6.01 -15.43 -11.16
C ASP A 42 -6.70 -14.77 -12.37
N ALA A 43 -5.90 -14.26 -13.30
CA ALA A 43 -6.41 -13.65 -14.53
C ALA A 43 -7.09 -14.64 -15.49
N LYS A 44 -6.91 -15.95 -15.28
CA LYS A 44 -7.52 -17.03 -16.06
C LYS A 44 -8.78 -17.62 -15.40
N SER A 45 -9.18 -17.08 -14.25
CA SER A 45 -10.37 -17.52 -13.51
C SER A 45 -11.65 -17.28 -14.33
N ASP A 46 -12.52 -18.28 -14.40
CA ASP A 46 -13.86 -18.15 -15.02
C ASP A 46 -14.87 -17.38 -14.14
N LYS A 47 -14.47 -17.03 -12.91
CA LYS A 47 -15.31 -16.27 -11.98
C LYS A 47 -15.45 -14.82 -12.46
N PRO A 48 -16.56 -14.14 -12.12
CA PRO A 48 -16.71 -12.72 -12.43
C PRO A 48 -15.64 -11.90 -11.69
N ALA A 49 -14.98 -10.99 -12.40
CA ALA A 49 -13.93 -10.15 -11.84
C ALA A 49 -14.49 -9.03 -10.95
N TYR A 50 -13.78 -8.74 -9.86
CA TYR A 50 -14.00 -7.56 -9.02
C TYR A 50 -12.63 -6.96 -8.67
N THR A 51 -12.32 -5.78 -9.21
CA THR A 51 -11.00 -5.19 -9.06
C THR A 51 -11.09 -3.82 -8.41
N VAL A 52 -10.21 -3.55 -7.44
CA VAL A 52 -10.03 -2.22 -6.86
C VAL A 52 -8.54 -1.91 -6.88
N VAL A 53 -8.18 -0.71 -7.34
CA VAL A 53 -6.82 -0.18 -7.20
C VAL A 53 -6.79 0.60 -5.89
N ILE A 54 -5.82 0.31 -5.03
CA ILE A 54 -5.62 1.14 -3.84
C ILE A 54 -5.25 2.55 -4.30
N PRO A 55 -5.85 3.61 -3.73
CA PRO A 55 -5.30 4.95 -3.86
C PRO A 55 -3.87 4.91 -3.31
N PRO A 56 -2.84 5.00 -4.19
CA PRO A 56 -1.49 4.64 -3.78
C PRO A 56 -0.98 5.66 -2.75
N PRO A 57 -0.63 5.24 -1.51
CA PRO A 57 -0.10 6.16 -0.52
C PRO A 57 1.21 6.79 -1.00
N ASN A 58 1.38 8.08 -0.68
CA ASN A 58 2.59 8.82 -0.99
C ASN A 58 3.76 8.32 -0.13
N VAL A 59 4.95 8.18 -0.73
CA VAL A 59 6.21 7.79 -0.03
C VAL A 59 6.80 8.94 0.80
N THR A 60 5.97 9.65 1.56
CA THR A 60 6.33 10.87 2.31
C THR A 60 6.40 10.64 3.82
N GLY A 61 6.27 9.40 4.29
CA GLY A 61 6.26 9.07 5.72
C GLY A 61 5.47 7.79 6.02
N SER A 62 4.66 7.84 7.08
CA SER A 62 3.83 6.72 7.56
C SER A 62 2.33 6.96 7.31
N LEU A 63 1.57 5.87 7.28
CA LEU A 63 0.12 5.91 7.21
C LEU A 63 -0.49 6.48 8.50
N HIS A 64 -1.46 7.37 8.34
CA HIS A 64 -2.34 7.90 9.38
C HIS A 64 -3.75 7.27 9.35
N LEU A 65 -4.60 7.61 10.34
CA LEU A 65 -5.96 7.07 10.50
C LEU A 65 -6.87 7.20 9.26
N GLY A 66 -6.70 8.26 8.46
CA GLY A 66 -7.40 8.41 7.18
C GLY A 66 -7.16 7.24 6.21
N HIS A 67 -5.92 6.75 6.10
CA HIS A 67 -5.61 5.57 5.28
C HIS A 67 -6.23 4.32 5.89
N ALA A 68 -6.15 4.16 7.22
CA ALA A 68 -6.76 3.01 7.90
C ALA A 68 -8.27 2.93 7.64
N PHE A 69 -8.97 4.08 7.67
CA PHE A 69 -10.39 4.17 7.34
C PHE A 69 -10.66 3.76 5.88
N GLU A 70 -9.92 4.32 4.92
CA GLU A 70 -10.07 4.00 3.50
C GLU A 70 -9.79 2.52 3.21
N HIS A 71 -8.67 2.00 3.70
CA HIS A 71 -8.25 0.62 3.50
C HIS A 71 -9.27 -0.35 4.10
N THR A 72 -9.79 -0.07 5.30
CA THR A 72 -10.82 -0.90 5.94
C THR A 72 -12.08 -1.02 5.07
N LEU A 73 -12.53 0.08 4.45
CA LEU A 73 -13.69 0.06 3.56
C LEU A 73 -13.44 -0.79 2.31
N ILE A 74 -12.28 -0.59 1.66
CA ILE A 74 -11.92 -1.33 0.45
C ILE A 74 -11.73 -2.82 0.75
N ASP A 75 -11.06 -3.15 1.85
CA ASP A 75 -10.82 -4.54 2.29
C ASP A 75 -12.14 -5.26 2.58
N ALA A 76 -13.04 -4.62 3.33
CA ALA A 76 -14.36 -5.18 3.65
C ALA A 76 -15.17 -5.49 2.38
N LEU A 77 -15.17 -4.59 1.39
CA LEU A 77 -15.83 -4.80 0.11
C LEU A 77 -15.19 -5.93 -0.69
N THR A 78 -13.85 -5.96 -0.74
CA THR A 78 -13.08 -6.99 -1.46
C THR A 78 -13.30 -8.36 -0.84
N ARG A 79 -13.20 -8.50 0.48
CA ARG A 79 -13.49 -9.77 1.19
C ARG A 79 -14.92 -10.23 0.96
N ARG A 80 -15.90 -9.32 1.04
CA ARG A 80 -17.30 -9.64 0.75
C ARG A 80 -17.46 -10.18 -0.68
N LYS A 81 -16.84 -9.54 -1.67
CA LYS A 81 -16.91 -9.99 -3.07
C LYS A 81 -16.26 -11.35 -3.28
N ARG A 82 -15.12 -11.59 -2.63
CA ARG A 82 -14.43 -12.89 -2.63
C ARG A 82 -15.34 -13.99 -2.08
N MET A 83 -16.01 -13.74 -0.95
CA MET A 83 -16.99 -14.66 -0.36
C MET A 83 -18.25 -14.87 -1.23
N GLN A 84 -18.59 -13.91 -2.09
CA GLN A 84 -19.68 -14.00 -3.07
C GLN A 84 -19.28 -14.74 -4.36
N GLY A 85 -18.06 -15.30 -4.44
CA GLY A 85 -17.61 -16.10 -5.57
C GLY A 85 -16.96 -15.31 -6.71
N PHE A 86 -16.60 -14.04 -6.49
CA PHE A 86 -15.87 -13.23 -7.47
C PHE A 86 -14.37 -13.55 -7.45
N GLU A 87 -13.71 -13.38 -8.60
CA GLU A 87 -12.25 -13.27 -8.67
C GLU A 87 -11.86 -11.84 -8.28
N THR A 88 -11.27 -11.69 -7.10
CA THR A 88 -11.03 -10.37 -6.52
C THR A 88 -9.57 -9.96 -6.64
N LEU A 89 -9.29 -8.81 -7.25
CA LEU A 89 -7.98 -8.17 -7.22
C LEU A 89 -8.08 -6.85 -6.46
N TRP A 90 -7.44 -6.79 -5.28
CA TRP A 90 -7.11 -5.51 -4.67
C TRP A 90 -5.64 -5.21 -4.95
N GLN A 91 -5.40 -4.33 -5.92
CA GLN A 91 -4.10 -4.04 -6.49
C GLN A 91 -3.35 -3.03 -5.60
N PRO A 92 -2.24 -3.44 -4.94
CA PRO A 92 -1.44 -2.52 -4.15
C PRO A 92 -0.53 -1.65 -5.02
N GLY A 93 -0.16 -0.50 -4.50
CA GLY A 93 0.91 0.32 -5.07
C GLY A 93 1.21 1.56 -4.23
N MET A 94 2.29 2.25 -4.55
CA MET A 94 2.74 3.47 -3.88
C MET A 94 3.00 4.59 -4.88
N ASP A 95 2.79 5.83 -4.43
CA ASP A 95 3.03 7.02 -5.24
C ASP A 95 4.34 7.69 -4.83
N HIS A 96 5.19 7.96 -5.84
CA HIS A 96 6.40 8.76 -5.71
C HIS A 96 6.15 10.19 -5.22
N ALA A 97 4.93 10.73 -5.38
CA ALA A 97 4.48 12.03 -4.88
C ALA A 97 5.33 13.25 -5.29
N GLY A 98 6.18 13.12 -6.32
CA GLY A 98 7.03 14.16 -6.89
C GLY A 98 7.58 15.18 -5.88
N ILE A 99 6.98 16.39 -5.89
CA ILE A 99 7.38 17.52 -5.05
C ILE A 99 7.27 17.25 -3.55
N ALA A 100 6.31 16.44 -3.11
CA ALA A 100 6.12 16.12 -1.70
C ALA A 100 7.30 15.30 -1.18
N THR A 101 7.71 14.27 -1.92
CA THR A 101 8.89 13.46 -1.58
C THR A 101 10.17 14.29 -1.64
N GLN A 102 10.32 15.14 -2.66
CA GLN A 102 11.45 16.06 -2.75
C GLN A 102 11.57 16.94 -1.49
N ASN A 103 10.47 17.56 -1.06
CA ASN A 103 10.47 18.43 0.13
C ASN A 103 10.82 17.67 1.42
N VAL A 104 10.37 16.42 1.56
CA VAL A 104 10.70 15.58 2.71
C VAL A 104 12.19 15.23 2.71
N VAL A 105 12.74 14.79 1.59
CA VAL A 105 14.17 14.46 1.46
C VAL A 105 15.06 15.68 1.66
N GLU A 106 14.67 16.84 1.11
CA GLU A 106 15.38 18.11 1.35
C GLU A 106 15.38 18.49 2.84
N ARG A 107 14.28 18.26 3.56
CA ARG A 107 14.21 18.51 5.00
C ARG A 107 15.11 17.57 5.79
N GLU A 108 15.19 16.30 5.42
CA GLU A 108 16.11 15.34 6.04
C GLU A 108 17.58 15.73 5.78
N LEU A 109 17.92 16.12 4.56
CA LEU A 109 19.24 16.66 4.24
C LEU A 109 19.57 17.92 5.05
N GLY A 110 18.58 18.78 5.27
CA GLY A 110 18.73 19.96 6.12
C GLY A 110 19.15 19.62 7.56
N LYS A 111 18.71 18.47 8.10
CA LYS A 111 19.17 17.98 9.43
C LYS A 111 20.64 17.56 9.42
N GLU A 112 21.16 17.14 8.27
CA GLU A 112 22.58 16.85 8.04
C GLU A 112 23.40 18.12 7.73
N GLY A 113 22.76 19.30 7.71
CA GLY A 113 23.40 20.56 7.32
C GLY A 113 23.72 20.66 5.83
N LYS A 114 23.05 19.85 4.98
CA LYS A 114 23.22 19.83 3.53
C LYS A 114 21.94 20.25 2.81
N SER A 115 22.09 20.69 1.57
CA SER A 115 21.00 20.97 0.64
C SER A 115 21.08 20.05 -0.58
N ARG A 116 20.00 19.97 -1.37
CA ARG A 116 20.03 19.25 -2.65
C ARG A 116 21.08 19.81 -3.64
N HIS A 117 21.43 21.08 -3.50
CA HIS A 117 22.41 21.73 -4.38
C HIS A 117 23.83 21.28 -4.07
N ASP A 118 24.10 20.86 -2.82
CA ASP A 118 25.41 20.35 -2.41
C ASP A 118 25.68 18.93 -2.93
N LEU A 119 24.62 18.16 -3.20
CA LEU A 119 24.71 16.78 -3.71
C LEU A 119 24.81 16.71 -5.23
N GLY A 120 24.17 17.64 -5.94
CA GLY A 120 23.91 17.49 -7.37
C GLY A 120 22.78 16.49 -7.67
N ARG A 121 22.39 16.41 -8.95
CA ARG A 121 21.18 15.69 -9.38
C ARG A 121 21.24 14.19 -9.10
N GLU A 122 22.32 13.52 -9.48
CA GLU A 122 22.44 12.06 -9.42
C GLU A 122 22.39 11.57 -7.97
N ALA A 123 23.26 12.10 -7.11
CA ALA A 123 23.28 11.75 -5.69
C ALA A 123 21.97 12.13 -4.97
N PHE A 124 21.30 13.21 -5.38
CA PHE A 124 19.98 13.53 -4.83
C PHE A 124 18.92 12.51 -5.24
N VAL A 125 18.90 12.06 -6.50
CA VAL A 125 17.98 11.01 -6.97
C VAL A 125 18.23 9.70 -6.23
N GLU A 126 19.49 9.31 -6.04
CA GLU A 126 19.83 8.13 -5.23
C GLU A 126 19.29 8.24 -3.80
N ARG A 127 19.42 9.42 -3.18
CA ARG A 127 18.87 9.67 -1.84
C ARG A 127 17.34 9.55 -1.80
N VAL A 128 16.64 10.02 -2.83
CA VAL A 128 15.19 9.86 -2.95
C VAL A 128 14.79 8.38 -3.04
N TRP A 129 15.56 7.56 -3.78
CA TRP A 129 15.33 6.11 -3.85
C TRP A 129 15.58 5.40 -2.53
N GLN A 130 16.62 5.80 -1.77
CA GLN A 130 16.86 5.29 -0.42
C GLN A 130 15.68 5.60 0.50
N TRP A 131 15.21 6.86 0.50
CA TRP A 131 14.02 7.27 1.25
C TRP A 131 12.78 6.46 0.87
N LYS A 132 12.57 6.19 -0.43
CA LYS A 132 11.47 5.33 -0.90
C LYS A 132 11.55 3.93 -0.31
N GLY A 133 12.76 3.36 -0.20
CA GLY A 133 12.96 2.04 0.41
C GLY A 133 12.53 2.02 1.88
N GLU A 134 12.95 3.02 2.65
CA GLU A 134 12.62 3.15 4.07
C GLU A 134 11.13 3.43 4.31
N SER A 135 10.58 4.46 3.66
CA SER A 135 9.17 4.84 3.79
C SER A 135 8.23 3.75 3.25
N GLY A 136 8.59 3.13 2.12
CA GLY A 136 7.83 2.02 1.56
C GLY A 136 7.77 0.83 2.50
N GLY A 137 8.90 0.45 3.11
CA GLY A 137 8.94 -0.63 4.10
C GLY A 137 8.03 -0.37 5.31
N GLN A 138 8.01 0.87 5.81
CA GLN A 138 7.12 1.26 6.91
C GLN A 138 5.64 1.19 6.52
N ILE A 139 5.27 1.75 5.37
CA ILE A 139 3.91 1.73 4.84
C ILE A 139 3.42 0.29 4.67
N SER A 140 4.20 -0.56 4.01
CA SER A 140 3.84 -1.97 3.82
C SER A 140 3.71 -2.69 5.16
N GLY A 141 4.54 -2.39 6.14
CA GLY A 141 4.42 -2.93 7.51
C GLY A 141 3.10 -2.52 8.19
N GLN A 142 2.69 -1.26 8.07
CA GLN A 142 1.42 -0.77 8.61
C GLN A 142 0.21 -1.40 7.93
N MET A 143 0.23 -1.53 6.60
CA MET A 143 -0.83 -2.20 5.83
C MET A 143 -0.98 -3.68 6.23
N ARG A 144 0.14 -4.39 6.37
CA ARG A 144 0.15 -5.78 6.86
C ARG A 144 -0.40 -5.88 8.28
N ARG A 145 -0.04 -4.94 9.15
CA ARG A 145 -0.53 -4.91 10.53
C ARG A 145 -2.03 -4.60 10.62
N LEU A 146 -2.55 -3.76 9.72
CA LEU A 146 -3.99 -3.50 9.59
C LEU A 146 -4.76 -4.73 9.07
N GLY A 147 -4.06 -5.62 8.36
CA GLY A 147 -4.62 -6.85 7.82
C GLY A 147 -5.06 -6.74 6.36
N ASP A 148 -4.56 -5.75 5.62
CA ASP A 148 -4.97 -5.48 4.23
C ASP A 148 -4.85 -6.72 3.34
N GLY A 149 -5.96 -7.13 2.71
CA GLY A 149 -6.04 -8.28 1.82
C GLY A 149 -5.63 -7.99 0.37
N VAL A 150 -4.50 -7.30 0.18
CA VAL A 150 -3.95 -6.90 -1.14
C VAL A 150 -3.11 -8.00 -1.79
N ALA A 151 -3.02 -7.98 -3.13
CA ALA A 151 -2.18 -8.88 -3.92
C ALA A 151 -0.71 -8.43 -3.90
N TRP A 152 0.02 -8.75 -2.82
CA TRP A 152 1.41 -8.32 -2.59
C TRP A 152 2.35 -8.66 -3.75
N SER A 153 2.13 -9.77 -4.45
CA SER A 153 2.99 -10.16 -5.59
C SER A 153 2.94 -9.17 -6.76
N ARG A 154 1.94 -8.29 -6.77
CA ARG A 154 1.66 -7.35 -7.86
C ARG A 154 1.97 -5.90 -7.50
N GLU A 155 2.59 -5.63 -6.35
CA GLU A 155 2.87 -4.27 -5.90
C GLU A 155 3.50 -3.39 -6.99
N ARG A 156 2.95 -2.18 -7.16
CA ARG A 156 3.39 -1.20 -8.15
C ARG A 156 3.96 0.04 -7.49
N PHE A 157 4.84 0.72 -8.21
CA PHE A 157 5.33 2.03 -7.82
C PHE A 157 5.23 2.96 -9.03
N THR A 158 4.74 4.18 -8.86
CA THR A 158 4.47 5.08 -10.00
C THR A 158 5.68 5.36 -10.90
N MET A 159 6.90 5.22 -10.37
CA MET A 159 8.15 5.34 -11.13
C MET A 159 8.81 3.99 -11.47
N ASP A 160 8.09 2.88 -11.31
CA ASP A 160 8.53 1.58 -11.84
C ASP A 160 8.51 1.57 -13.38
N GLU A 161 9.19 0.61 -13.98
CA GLU A 161 9.36 0.55 -15.43
C GLU A 161 8.00 0.49 -16.17
N GLY A 162 7.06 -0.31 -15.67
CA GLY A 162 5.76 -0.51 -16.32
C GLY A 162 4.89 0.74 -16.28
N LEU A 163 4.78 1.39 -15.13
CA LEU A 163 4.01 2.62 -14.98
C LEU A 163 4.69 3.81 -15.67
N SER A 164 6.03 3.87 -15.69
CA SER A 164 6.78 4.89 -16.45
C SER A 164 6.52 4.78 -17.96
N GLN A 165 6.53 3.56 -18.50
CA GLN A 165 6.17 3.31 -19.90
C GLN A 165 4.72 3.68 -20.19
N ALA A 166 3.79 3.39 -19.27
CA ALA A 166 2.39 3.78 -19.42
C ALA A 166 2.22 5.31 -19.52
N VAL A 167 2.93 6.09 -18.68
CA VAL A 167 2.93 7.56 -18.73
C VAL A 167 3.51 8.06 -20.05
N GLN A 168 4.63 7.51 -20.52
CA GLN A 168 5.22 7.89 -21.81
C GLN A 168 4.28 7.59 -22.99
N THR A 169 3.61 6.44 -22.94
CA THR A 169 2.66 6.01 -23.97
C THR A 169 1.47 6.97 -24.05
N ILE A 170 0.83 7.29 -22.91
CA ILE A 170 -0.31 8.20 -22.92
C ILE A 170 0.11 9.63 -23.27
N PHE A 171 1.30 10.08 -22.84
CA PHE A 171 1.84 11.38 -23.25
C PHE A 171 2.00 11.45 -24.76
N LYS A 172 2.63 10.45 -25.39
CA LYS A 172 2.83 10.41 -26.84
C LYS A 172 1.50 10.39 -27.58
N ARG A 173 0.55 9.58 -27.12
CA ARG A 173 -0.79 9.51 -27.72
C ARG A 173 -1.51 10.86 -27.65
N LEU A 174 -1.54 11.48 -26.47
CA LEU A 174 -2.18 12.79 -26.31
C LEU A 174 -1.47 13.91 -27.09
N TYR A 175 -0.14 13.79 -27.29
CA TYR A 175 0.60 14.68 -28.17
C TYR A 175 0.24 14.48 -29.64
N ASP A 176 0.14 13.23 -30.11
CA ASP A 176 -0.25 12.90 -31.49
C ASP A 176 -1.69 13.28 -31.80
N ASP A 177 -2.58 13.19 -30.81
CA ASP A 177 -3.97 13.64 -30.89
C ASP A 177 -4.10 15.19 -30.78
N GLU A 178 -2.98 15.93 -30.80
CA GLU A 178 -2.89 17.40 -30.69
C GLU A 178 -3.48 17.98 -29.38
N LEU A 179 -3.62 17.15 -28.32
CA LEU A 179 -4.12 17.55 -27.01
C LEU A 179 -3.02 18.06 -26.06
N ILE A 180 -1.76 17.74 -26.33
CA ILE A 180 -0.59 18.28 -25.62
C ILE A 180 0.16 19.26 -26.52
N TYR A 181 0.40 20.45 -26.02
CA TYR A 181 1.17 21.49 -26.70
C TYR A 181 2.09 22.22 -25.70
N ARG A 182 3.07 22.94 -26.23
CA ARG A 182 3.94 23.84 -25.47
C ARG A 182 3.61 25.28 -25.82
N ALA A 183 3.33 26.10 -24.82
CA ALA A 183 3.09 27.53 -24.99
C ALA A 183 3.60 28.31 -23.78
N GLU A 184 3.75 29.61 -23.95
CA GLU A 184 4.01 30.54 -22.86
C GLU A 184 2.68 30.99 -22.26
N ARG A 185 2.48 30.74 -20.97
CA ARG A 185 1.30 31.18 -20.21
C ARG A 185 1.73 31.65 -18.84
N ILE A 186 0.95 32.56 -18.25
CA ILE A 186 1.09 32.91 -16.83
C ILE A 186 0.79 31.67 -16.00
N ILE A 187 1.70 31.33 -15.11
CA ILE A 187 1.65 30.16 -14.22
C ILE A 187 1.87 30.60 -12.77
N ASN A 188 1.42 29.78 -11.83
CA ASN A 188 1.84 29.92 -10.44
C ASN A 188 3.29 29.43 -10.35
N TRP A 189 4.19 30.25 -9.81
CA TRP A 189 5.60 29.88 -9.65
C TRP A 189 6.00 29.96 -8.18
N CYS A 190 6.63 28.90 -7.67
CA CYS A 190 7.13 28.89 -6.30
C CYS A 190 8.63 29.26 -6.28
N PRO A 191 9.03 30.43 -5.74
CA PRO A 191 10.44 30.83 -5.69
C PRO A 191 11.29 29.98 -4.73
N ARG A 192 10.65 29.24 -3.80
CA ARG A 192 11.34 28.30 -2.92
C ARG A 192 11.68 27.00 -3.63
N CYS A 193 10.70 26.38 -4.27
CA CYS A 193 10.87 25.07 -4.91
C CYS A 193 11.51 25.18 -6.30
N LEU A 194 11.50 26.38 -6.91
CA LEU A 194 11.98 26.68 -8.26
C LEU A 194 11.26 25.84 -9.33
N THR A 195 9.95 25.75 -9.20
CA THR A 195 9.06 25.06 -10.14
C THR A 195 7.74 25.81 -10.27
N ALA A 196 7.12 25.64 -11.44
CA ALA A 196 5.70 25.89 -11.69
C ALA A 196 4.83 24.95 -10.85
#